data_AF-A0A239BMG9-F1
#
_entry.id   AF-A0A239BMG9-F1
#
_cell.length_a   1.000
_cell.length_b   1.000
_cell.length_c   1.000
_cell.angle_alpha   90.00
_cell.angle_beta   90.00
_cell.angle_gamma   90.00
#
_symmetry.space_group_name_H-M   'P 1'
#
loop_
_entity.id
_entity.type
_entity.pdbx_description
1 polymer ?
#
loop_
_entity_poly.entity_id
_entity_poly.type
_entity_poly.pdbx_seq_one_letter_code
_entity_poly.pdbx_strand_id
1 'polypeptide(L)'
;MSERPPVRTKENFLVFGSPAIEQAEIDEVVSCLKSRWIGTGPRTAQFERDFAAYKGVPAAVALHSCTAALHLAMVALNLKPGDEVITTPLTFCATVNAILHAGGNPVLADIDPITLNTAADGAALRPRLLPEMHPQKSNGSPGSRSCVPSPRSWFRTTGIGSWHVDAGLCFPL
;
A
#
# COMPACT_ATOMS: atom_id res chain seq x y z
N MET A 1 -17.93 -36.97 4.70
CA MET A 1 -17.86 -35.67 5.40
C MET A 1 -19.30 -35.28 5.71
N SER A 2 -19.69 -35.25 6.99
CA SER A 2 -21.06 -34.89 7.39
C SER A 2 -21.26 -33.39 7.13
N GLU A 3 -22.24 -33.04 6.30
CA GLU A 3 -22.58 -31.63 6.02
C GLU A 3 -23.19 -31.02 7.28
N ARG A 4 -22.42 -30.17 7.96
CA ARG A 4 -22.93 -29.34 9.05
C ARG A 4 -23.76 -28.22 8.42
N PRO A 5 -25.03 -28.03 8.81
CA PRO A 5 -25.83 -26.93 8.29
C PRO A 5 -25.16 -25.59 8.67
N PRO A 6 -25.25 -24.56 7.81
CA PRO A 6 -24.67 -23.26 8.10
C PRO A 6 -25.30 -22.67 9.37
N VAL A 7 -24.47 -22.02 10.19
CA VAL A 7 -24.90 -21.41 11.48
C VAL A 7 -25.98 -20.35 11.30
N ARG A 8 -26.03 -19.70 10.12
CA ARG A 8 -27.06 -18.72 9.75
C ARG A 8 -27.88 -19.24 8.58
N THR A 9 -29.20 -19.08 8.68
CA THR A 9 -30.12 -19.35 7.59
C THR A 9 -30.09 -18.19 6.58
N LYS A 10 -30.64 -18.41 5.38
CA LYS A 10 -30.65 -17.38 4.31
C LYS A 10 -31.43 -16.14 4.73
N GLU A 11 -32.44 -16.31 5.58
CA GLU A 11 -33.33 -15.26 6.08
C GLU A 11 -32.64 -14.35 7.12
N ASN A 12 -31.50 -14.79 7.69
CA ASN A 12 -30.70 -14.03 8.66
C ASN A 12 -29.25 -13.88 8.19
N PHE A 13 -29.08 -13.64 6.89
CA PHE A 13 -27.78 -13.42 6.27
C PHE A 13 -27.26 -12.02 6.64
N LEU A 14 -26.05 -11.95 7.21
CA LEU A 14 -25.37 -10.69 7.46
C LEU A 14 -24.31 -10.46 6.41
N VAL A 15 -24.40 -9.31 5.75
CA VAL A 15 -23.39 -8.85 4.80
C VAL A 15 -22.24 -8.23 5.59
N PHE A 16 -21.02 -8.73 5.36
CA PHE A 16 -19.82 -8.26 6.06
C PHE A 16 -19.48 -6.78 5.75
N GLY A 17 -19.77 -6.32 4.52
CA GLY A 17 -19.56 -4.94 4.10
C GLY A 17 -20.78 -4.42 3.33
N SER A 18 -21.63 -3.67 4.01
CA SER A 18 -22.76 -2.96 3.40
C SER A 18 -22.50 -1.46 3.50
N PRO A 19 -22.08 -0.77 2.43
CA PRO A 19 -21.85 0.66 2.48
C PRO A 19 -23.15 1.40 2.77
N ALA A 20 -23.07 2.46 3.60
CA ALA A 20 -24.16 3.39 3.78
C ALA A 20 -24.21 4.31 2.57
N ILE A 21 -25.18 4.09 1.68
CA ILE A 21 -25.46 4.94 0.51
C ILE A 21 -26.83 5.56 0.76
N GLU A 22 -26.88 6.87 0.93
CA GLU A 22 -28.09 7.62 1.24
C GLU A 22 -28.56 8.44 0.02
N GLN A 23 -29.66 9.17 0.19
CA GLN A 23 -30.25 9.93 -0.92
C GLN A 23 -29.30 11.01 -1.48
N ALA A 24 -28.43 11.58 -0.64
CA ALA A 24 -27.47 12.60 -1.05
C ALA A 24 -26.46 12.06 -2.08
N GLU A 25 -25.92 10.85 -1.87
CA GLU A 25 -25.00 10.24 -2.83
C GLU A 25 -25.71 9.91 -4.16
N ILE A 26 -26.95 9.42 -4.08
CA ILE A 26 -27.76 9.08 -5.26
C ILE A 26 -28.04 10.34 -6.08
N ASP A 27 -28.48 11.41 -5.44
CA ASP A 27 -28.81 12.67 -6.10
C ASP A 27 -27.58 13.27 -6.80
N GLU A 28 -26.40 13.18 -6.19
CA GLU A 28 -25.19 13.69 -6.82
C GLU A 28 -24.73 12.86 -8.02
N VAL A 29 -24.87 11.53 -7.97
CA VAL A 29 -24.62 10.68 -9.15
C VAL A 29 -25.59 11.03 -10.27
N VAL A 30 -26.88 11.20 -9.97
CA VAL A 30 -27.89 11.61 -10.96
C VAL A 30 -27.58 12.99 -11.54
N SER A 31 -27.17 13.95 -10.71
CA SER A 31 -26.73 15.28 -11.11
C SER A 31 -25.53 15.20 -12.06
N CYS A 32 -24.56 14.33 -11.77
CA CYS A 32 -23.41 14.07 -12.64
C CYS A 32 -23.84 13.53 -14.01
N LEU A 33 -24.71 12.50 -14.03
CA LEU A 33 -25.21 11.93 -15.28
C LEU A 33 -25.98 12.96 -16.13
N LYS A 34 -26.81 13.79 -15.50
CA LYS A 34 -27.54 14.88 -16.18
C LYS A 34 -26.62 15.96 -16.74
N SER A 35 -25.47 16.21 -16.12
CA SER A 35 -24.47 17.17 -16.61
C SER A 35 -23.76 16.74 -17.89
N ARG A 36 -23.85 15.44 -18.26
CA ARG A 36 -23.16 14.81 -19.39
C ARG A 36 -21.63 14.83 -19.32
N TRP A 37 -21.04 15.22 -18.19
CA TRP A 37 -19.60 15.16 -17.94
C TRP A 37 -19.31 14.09 -16.89
N ILE A 38 -19.15 12.84 -17.35
CA ILE A 38 -19.01 11.65 -16.49
C ILE A 38 -17.56 11.30 -16.13
N GLY A 39 -16.58 11.80 -16.89
CA GLY A 39 -15.16 11.56 -16.65
C GLY A 39 -14.54 12.57 -15.67
N THR A 40 -13.21 12.62 -15.65
CA THR A 40 -12.45 13.62 -14.88
C THR A 40 -12.90 15.03 -15.25
N GLY A 41 -13.30 15.80 -14.24
CA GLY A 41 -13.94 17.09 -14.46
C GLY A 41 -14.09 17.91 -13.17
N PRO A 42 -15.01 18.88 -13.13
CA PRO A 42 -15.13 19.82 -12.02
C PRO A 42 -15.43 19.15 -10.68
N ARG A 43 -16.17 18.02 -10.68
CA ARG A 43 -16.47 17.22 -9.48
C ARG A 43 -15.22 16.57 -8.89
N THR A 44 -14.34 16.03 -9.74
CA THR A 44 -13.05 15.48 -9.30
C THR A 44 -12.18 16.57 -8.68
N ALA A 45 -12.08 17.72 -9.34
CA ALA A 45 -11.32 18.85 -8.82
C ALA A 45 -11.89 19.40 -7.50
N GLN A 46 -13.22 19.37 -7.34
CA GLN A 46 -13.87 19.73 -6.08
C GLN A 46 -13.50 18.74 -4.97
N PHE A 47 -13.61 17.43 -5.25
CA PHE A 47 -13.22 16.39 -4.31
C PHE A 47 -11.75 16.52 -3.88
N GLU A 48 -10.83 16.79 -4.81
CA GLU A 48 -9.41 17.00 -4.50
C GLU A 48 -9.19 18.18 -3.56
N ARG A 49 -9.86 19.31 -3.79
CA ARG A 49 -9.78 20.49 -2.90
C ARG A 49 -10.32 20.18 -1.51
N ASP A 50 -11.50 19.57 -1.44
CA ASP A 50 -12.16 19.25 -0.17
C ASP A 50 -11.36 18.22 0.61
N PHE A 51 -10.80 17.22 -0.06
CA PHE A 51 -9.97 16.20 0.56
C PHE A 51 -8.62 16.77 1.04
N ALA A 52 -7.99 17.65 0.26
CA ALA A 52 -6.78 18.35 0.67
C ALA A 52 -7.02 19.19 1.93
N ALA A 53 -8.14 19.92 1.98
CA ALA A 53 -8.57 20.69 3.15
C ALA A 53 -8.86 19.78 4.36
N TYR A 54 -9.58 18.68 4.16
CA TYR A 54 -9.89 17.69 5.21
C TYR A 54 -8.62 17.07 5.81
N LYS A 55 -7.61 16.78 4.99
CA LYS A 55 -6.33 16.21 5.43
C LYS A 55 -5.31 17.24 5.89
N GLY A 56 -5.54 18.53 5.66
CA GLY A 56 -4.60 19.61 5.98
C GLY A 56 -3.33 19.58 5.13
N VAL A 57 -3.42 19.12 3.88
CA VAL A 57 -2.27 19.00 2.95
C VAL A 57 -2.39 20.02 1.82
N PRO A 58 -1.27 20.46 1.21
CA PRO A 58 -1.32 21.50 0.16
C PRO A 58 -2.01 21.03 -1.13
N ALA A 59 -2.04 19.73 -1.40
CA ALA A 59 -2.66 19.16 -2.59
C ALA A 59 -3.10 17.72 -2.36
N ALA A 60 -4.10 17.28 -3.11
CA ALA A 60 -4.54 15.89 -3.21
C ALA A 60 -4.80 15.56 -4.69
N VAL A 61 -4.63 14.28 -5.06
CA VAL A 61 -4.87 13.78 -6.41
C VAL A 61 -5.83 12.60 -6.33
N ALA A 62 -6.96 12.69 -7.02
CA ALA A 62 -7.98 11.65 -7.05
C ALA A 62 -7.64 10.60 -8.11
N LEU A 63 -7.71 9.33 -7.71
CA LEU A 63 -7.42 8.19 -8.57
C LEU A 63 -8.52 7.14 -8.42
N HIS A 64 -8.60 6.22 -9.38
CA HIS A 64 -9.65 5.20 -9.42
C HIS A 64 -9.46 4.06 -8.40
N SER A 65 -8.31 3.98 -7.72
CA SER A 65 -8.05 3.01 -6.65
C SER A 65 -6.83 3.37 -5.81
N CYS A 66 -6.76 2.82 -4.60
CA CYS A 66 -5.56 2.94 -3.75
C CYS A 66 -4.33 2.26 -4.36
N THR A 67 -4.51 1.19 -5.16
CA THR A 67 -3.40 0.53 -5.86
C THR A 67 -2.76 1.45 -6.90
N ALA A 68 -3.59 2.18 -7.65
CA ALA A 68 -3.10 3.19 -8.60
C ALA A 68 -2.37 4.33 -7.87
N ALA A 69 -2.88 4.74 -6.70
CA ALA A 69 -2.23 5.75 -5.86
C ALA A 69 -0.86 5.29 -5.34
N LEU A 70 -0.76 4.06 -4.82
CA LEU A 70 0.51 3.49 -4.39
C LEU A 70 1.50 3.39 -5.56
N HIS A 71 1.06 2.90 -6.70
CA HIS A 71 1.92 2.81 -7.89
C HIS A 71 2.38 4.20 -8.36
N LEU A 72 1.48 5.18 -8.42
CA LEU A 72 1.83 6.57 -8.78
C LEU A 72 2.84 7.16 -7.79
N ALA A 73 2.67 6.91 -6.49
CA ALA A 73 3.62 7.36 -5.48
C ALA A 73 5.01 6.74 -5.71
N MET A 74 5.10 5.43 -5.98
CA MET A 74 6.38 4.76 -6.29
C MET A 74 7.02 5.30 -7.58
N VAL A 75 6.22 5.56 -8.61
CA VAL A 75 6.69 6.18 -9.87
C VAL A 75 7.20 7.60 -9.62
N ALA A 76 6.49 8.39 -8.81
CA ALA A 76 6.90 9.75 -8.44
C ALA A 76 8.20 9.76 -7.63
N LEU A 77 8.46 8.71 -6.82
CA LEU A 77 9.73 8.50 -6.12
C LEU A 77 10.88 8.10 -7.05
N ASN A 78 10.61 7.75 -8.31
CA ASN A 78 11.60 7.44 -9.34
C ASN A 78 12.58 6.31 -8.95
N LEU A 79 12.03 5.22 -8.40
CA LEU A 79 12.78 4.03 -8.01
C LEU A 79 13.68 3.52 -9.14
N LYS A 80 14.87 3.07 -8.78
CA LYS A 80 15.85 2.48 -9.69
C LYS A 80 15.87 0.95 -9.56
N PRO A 81 16.30 0.24 -10.62
CA PRO A 81 16.52 -1.19 -10.53
C PRO A 81 17.45 -1.55 -9.37
N GLY A 82 16.97 -2.41 -8.47
CA GLY A 82 17.69 -2.82 -7.27
C GLY A 82 17.43 -1.95 -6.03
N ASP A 83 16.58 -0.92 -6.12
CA ASP A 83 16.09 -0.22 -4.93
C ASP A 83 15.14 -1.11 -4.14
N GLU A 84 15.33 -1.12 -2.82
CA GLU A 84 14.55 -1.93 -1.89
C GLU A 84 13.47 -1.09 -1.23
N VAL A 85 12.25 -1.62 -1.17
CA VAL A 85 11.12 -0.98 -0.49
C VAL A 85 10.62 -1.90 0.62
N ILE A 86 10.63 -1.41 1.86
CA ILE A 86 10.20 -2.20 3.01
C ILE A 86 8.69 -2.16 3.13
N THR A 87 8.10 -3.34 3.27
CA THR A 87 6.69 -3.50 3.63
C THR A 87 6.52 -4.72 4.56
N THR A 88 5.28 -5.12 4.85
CA THR A 88 4.96 -6.26 5.74
C THR A 88 4.21 -7.35 4.98
N PRO A 89 4.38 -8.64 5.30
CA PRO A 89 3.53 -9.70 4.76
C PRO A 89 2.08 -9.60 5.28
N LEU A 90 1.83 -8.93 6.41
CA LEU A 90 0.48 -8.67 6.94
C LEU A 90 -0.09 -7.36 6.36
N THR A 91 -0.24 -7.33 5.04
CA THR A 91 -0.91 -6.25 4.31
C THR A 91 -1.62 -6.80 3.07
N PHE A 92 -2.36 -5.96 2.37
CA PHE A 92 -2.98 -6.36 1.10
C PHE A 92 -1.93 -6.46 -0.01
N CYS A 93 -2.06 -7.45 -0.90
CA CYS A 93 -1.06 -7.72 -1.96
C CYS A 93 -0.81 -6.54 -2.92
N ALA A 94 -1.73 -5.58 -3.00
CA ALA A 94 -1.57 -4.36 -3.79
C ALA A 94 -0.26 -3.62 -3.49
N THR A 95 0.19 -3.60 -2.23
CA THR A 95 1.41 -2.89 -1.82
C THR A 95 2.64 -3.50 -2.49
N VAL A 96 2.79 -4.82 -2.40
CA VAL A 96 3.90 -5.55 -3.03
C VAL A 96 3.84 -5.44 -4.56
N ASN A 97 2.65 -5.56 -5.13
CA ASN A 97 2.46 -5.43 -6.57
C ASN A 97 2.84 -4.03 -7.07
N ALA A 98 2.49 -2.97 -6.34
CA ALA A 98 2.86 -1.60 -6.70
C ALA A 98 4.38 -1.39 -6.71
N ILE A 99 5.11 -1.98 -5.74
CA ILE A 99 6.58 -1.94 -5.68
C ILE A 99 7.17 -2.63 -6.90
N LEU A 100 6.71 -3.85 -7.21
CA LEU A 100 7.20 -4.64 -8.33
C LEU A 100 6.92 -3.96 -9.67
N HIS A 101 5.71 -3.40 -9.85
CA HIS A 101 5.34 -2.69 -11.08
C HIS A 101 6.14 -1.40 -11.30
N ALA A 102 6.56 -0.73 -10.22
CA ALA A 102 7.44 0.42 -10.28
C ALA A 102 8.94 0.05 -10.48
N GLY A 103 9.28 -1.25 -10.52
CA GLY A 103 10.65 -1.73 -10.73
C GLY A 103 11.50 -1.88 -9.46
N GLY A 104 10.88 -1.74 -8.28
CA GLY A 104 11.55 -1.94 -6.98
C GLY A 104 11.56 -3.39 -6.51
N ASN A 105 12.37 -3.67 -5.49
CA ASN A 105 12.46 -4.97 -4.81
C ASN A 105 11.78 -4.91 -3.43
N PRO A 106 10.66 -5.63 -3.20
CA PRO A 106 9.98 -5.63 -1.93
C PRO A 106 10.76 -6.42 -0.86
N VAL A 107 11.04 -5.78 0.27
CA VAL A 107 11.64 -6.42 1.45
C VAL A 107 10.59 -6.54 2.55
N LEU A 108 10.26 -7.78 2.91
CA LEU A 108 9.22 -8.07 3.90
C LEU A 108 9.82 -8.04 5.31
N ALA A 109 9.35 -7.08 6.11
CA ALA A 109 9.64 -6.96 7.53
C ALA A 109 8.51 -7.56 8.38
N ASP A 110 8.89 -8.18 9.49
CA ASP A 110 7.95 -8.78 10.43
C ASP A 110 7.14 -7.70 11.18
N ILE A 111 6.07 -8.13 11.83
CA ILE A 111 5.15 -7.27 12.58
C ILE A 111 5.28 -7.46 14.08
N ASP A 112 4.90 -6.43 14.82
CA ASP A 112 4.59 -6.59 16.23
C ASP A 112 3.28 -7.41 16.37
N PRO A 113 3.26 -8.53 17.11
CA PRO A 113 2.11 -9.43 17.18
C PRO A 113 0.90 -8.85 17.95
N ILE A 114 1.10 -7.78 18.73
CA ILE A 114 0.04 -7.11 19.48
C ILE A 114 -0.56 -5.99 18.63
N THR A 115 0.29 -5.15 18.05
CA THR A 115 -0.18 -3.98 17.30
C THR A 115 -0.48 -4.28 15.83
N LEU A 116 0.02 -5.41 15.32
CA LEU A 116 -0.05 -5.83 13.90
C LEU A 116 0.59 -4.82 12.92
N ASN A 117 1.34 -3.86 13.44
CA ASN A 117 2.11 -2.91 12.64
C ASN A 117 3.53 -3.41 12.43
N THR A 118 4.17 -2.93 11.37
CA THR A 118 5.60 -3.15 11.14
C THR A 118 6.39 -2.65 12.35
N ALA A 119 7.31 -3.47 12.87
CA ALA A 119 8.14 -3.09 14.01
C ALA A 119 8.86 -1.75 13.74
N ALA A 120 8.88 -0.86 14.74
CA ALA A 120 9.42 0.50 14.62
C ALA A 120 10.94 0.56 14.76
N ASP A 121 11.55 -0.47 15.34
CA ASP A 121 12.98 -0.57 15.51
C ASP A 121 13.65 -1.03 14.21
N GLY A 122 14.46 -0.16 13.62
CA GLY A 122 15.29 -0.51 12.47
C GLY A 122 16.24 -1.70 12.73
N ALA A 123 16.41 -2.12 13.98
CA ALA A 123 17.16 -3.31 14.38
C ALA A 123 16.43 -4.64 14.06
N ALA A 124 15.10 -4.63 13.96
CA ALA A 124 14.28 -5.78 13.58
C ALA A 124 14.12 -5.94 12.06
N LEU A 125 14.60 -4.99 11.26
CA LEU A 125 14.72 -5.07 9.79
C LEU A 125 15.83 -6.04 9.33
N ARG A 126 16.17 -7.04 10.13
CA ARG A 126 16.91 -8.19 9.63
C ARG A 126 15.97 -8.90 8.67
N PRO A 127 16.41 -9.23 7.43
CA PRO A 127 15.69 -10.21 6.64
C PRO A 127 15.71 -11.51 7.44
N ARG A 128 14.66 -11.77 8.23
CA ARG A 128 14.27 -13.15 8.51
C ARG A 128 13.70 -13.64 7.19
N LEU A 129 14.62 -13.98 6.29
CA LEU A 129 14.35 -14.87 5.19
C LEU A 129 13.55 -16.02 5.80
N LEU A 130 12.27 -16.10 5.44
CA LEU A 130 11.57 -17.38 5.42
C LEU A 130 12.59 -18.40 4.90
N PRO A 131 12.82 -19.53 5.60
CA PRO A 131 13.91 -20.44 5.31
C PRO A 131 14.04 -20.65 3.79
N GLU A 132 15.16 -20.17 3.28
CA GLU A 132 15.60 -20.09 1.89
C GLU A 132 14.64 -20.69 0.84
N MET A 133 13.79 -19.87 0.21
CA MET A 133 13.51 -20.10 -1.21
C MET A 133 14.78 -19.71 -1.97
N HIS A 134 15.63 -20.70 -2.23
CA HIS A 134 16.87 -20.56 -2.98
C HIS A 134 16.67 -19.70 -4.24
N PRO A 135 17.34 -18.54 -4.36
CA PRO A 135 17.56 -17.97 -5.67
C PRO A 135 18.42 -18.96 -6.46
N GLN A 136 17.96 -19.35 -7.66
CA GLN A 136 18.80 -20.04 -8.63
C GLN A 136 20.06 -19.19 -8.87
N LYS A 137 21.16 -19.55 -8.22
CA LYS A 137 22.47 -18.95 -8.46
C LYS A 137 22.91 -19.36 -9.86
N SER A 138 22.83 -18.44 -10.82
CA SER A 138 23.68 -18.53 -12.01
C SER A 138 25.13 -18.33 -11.57
N ASN A 139 25.99 -19.25 -11.99
CA ASN A 139 27.38 -19.41 -11.55
C ASN A 139 28.23 -18.14 -11.64
N GLY A 140 28.97 -17.82 -10.57
CA GLY A 140 30.03 -16.81 -10.58
C GLY A 140 30.67 -16.53 -9.22
N SER A 141 31.61 -17.40 -8.80
CA SER A 141 32.76 -17.21 -7.87
C SER A 141 32.56 -16.63 -6.44
N PRO A 142 33.22 -17.21 -5.41
CA PRO A 142 33.02 -16.82 -4.01
C PRO A 142 33.97 -15.68 -3.60
N GLY A 143 33.42 -14.49 -3.35
CA GLY A 143 34.13 -13.37 -2.73
C GLY A 143 33.36 -12.90 -1.50
N SER A 144 33.95 -13.10 -0.32
CA SER A 144 33.46 -12.64 0.98
C SER A 144 33.14 -11.14 0.97
N ARG A 145 31.87 -10.76 1.16
CA ARG A 145 31.50 -9.41 1.56
C ARG A 145 30.59 -9.48 2.78
N SER A 146 31.15 -9.14 3.93
CA SER A 146 30.42 -8.68 5.09
C SER A 146 29.56 -7.49 4.65
N CYS A 147 28.24 -7.70 4.51
CA CYS A 147 27.28 -6.65 4.23
C CYS A 147 27.15 -5.76 5.48
N VAL A 148 28.05 -4.80 5.61
CA VAL A 148 27.76 -3.59 6.37
C VAL A 148 26.77 -2.79 5.52
N PRO A 149 25.59 -2.39 6.02
CA PRO A 149 24.63 -1.66 5.20
C PRO A 149 25.23 -0.29 4.88
N SER A 150 25.45 -0.02 3.59
CA SER A 150 25.74 1.32 3.09
C SER A 150 24.54 2.25 3.37
N PRO A 151 24.73 3.57 3.46
CA PRO A 151 23.64 4.54 3.64
C PRO A 151 22.80 4.62 2.37
N ARG A 152 21.90 3.65 2.16
CA ARG A 152 20.87 3.68 1.12
C ARG A 152 19.57 4.13 1.76
N SER A 153 18.85 4.99 1.06
CA SER A 153 17.55 5.52 1.45
C SER A 153 16.58 4.38 1.76
N TRP A 154 16.08 4.33 2.99
CA TRP A 154 15.08 3.37 3.41
C TRP A 154 13.69 3.97 3.24
N PHE A 155 12.79 3.24 2.59
CA PHE A 155 11.40 3.63 2.43
C PHE A 155 10.50 2.74 3.28
N ARG A 156 9.73 3.36 4.18
CA ARG A 156 8.84 2.65 5.11
C ARG A 156 7.39 2.92 4.75
N THR A 157 6.65 1.88 4.39
CA THR A 157 5.18 1.90 4.41
C THR A 157 4.71 1.29 5.73
N THR A 158 4.02 2.05 6.57
CA THR A 158 3.41 1.50 7.80
C THR A 158 2.18 0.64 7.48
N GLY A 159 1.91 -0.35 8.34
CA GLY A 159 0.91 -1.41 8.13
C GLY A 159 -0.56 -0.97 8.12
N ILE A 160 -1.47 -1.94 8.25
CA ILE A 160 -2.93 -1.75 8.20
C ILE A 160 -3.36 -0.69 9.22
N GLY A 161 -3.72 0.51 8.75
CA GLY A 161 -4.26 1.60 9.59
C GLY A 161 -3.41 2.86 9.67
N SER A 162 -2.16 2.86 9.19
CA SER A 162 -1.33 4.06 9.11
C SER A 162 -0.70 4.16 7.73
N TRP A 163 -1.18 5.11 6.91
CA TRP A 163 -0.67 5.36 5.56
C TRP A 163 0.33 6.52 5.58
N HIS A 164 1.47 6.33 6.25
CA HIS A 164 2.62 7.21 6.11
C HIS A 164 3.67 6.52 5.24
N VAL A 165 4.06 7.18 4.15
CA VAL A 165 5.29 6.87 3.41
C VAL A 165 6.35 7.77 4.03
N ASP A 166 7.16 7.21 4.92
CA ASP A 166 8.28 7.94 5.50
C ASP A 166 9.50 7.73 4.59
N ALA A 167 9.84 8.77 3.83
CA ALA A 167 11.06 8.80 3.02
C ALA A 167 12.20 9.30 3.92
N GLY A 168 12.92 8.38 4.54
CA GLY A 168 14.14 8.71 5.29
C GLY A 168 15.26 9.12 4.34
N LEU A 169 15.21 10.34 3.80
CA LEU A 169 16.33 11.00 3.14
C LEU A 169 17.20 11.65 4.22
N CYS A 170 18.29 11.01 4.59
CA CYS A 170 19.37 11.67 5.32
C CYS A 170 20.08 12.61 4.33
N PHE A 171 19.64 13.87 4.26
CA PHE A 171 20.44 14.93 3.63
C PHE A 171 21.62 15.23 4.55
N PRO A 172 22.88 15.14 4.08
CA PRO A 172 23.97 15.81 4.78
C PRO A 172 23.72 17.32 4.66
N LEU A 173 23.65 18.01 5.80
CA LEU A 173 23.90 19.45 5.87
C LEU A 173 25.37 19.72 5.53
#